data_AF-A0A933HWE8-F1
#
_entry.id   AF-A0A933HWE8-F1
#
_cell.length_a   1.000
_cell.length_b   1.000
_cell.length_c   1.000
_cell.angle_alpha   90.00
_cell.angle_beta   90.00
_cell.angle_gamma   90.00
#
_symmetry.space_group_name_H-M   'P 1'
#
loop_
_entity.id
_entity.type
_entity.pdbx_description
1 polymer ?
#
loop_
_entity_poly.entity_id
_entity_poly.type
_entity_poly.pdbx_seq_one_letter_code
_entity_poly.pdbx_strand_id
1 'polypeptide(L)' 'MNLGITELGFVCGIVGLLLLFTAMLSGIGLRFLRRQENLPQPQDPHQILKLRYARGEITRQEFEQMTRDLS' A
#
# COMPACT_ATOMS: atom_id res chain seq x y z
N MET A 1 -18.75 50.81 6.35
CA MET A 1 -19.37 49.47 6.20
C MET A 1 -18.37 48.57 5.46
N ASN A 2 -17.44 47.92 6.15
CA ASN A 2 -16.45 47.00 5.53
C ASN A 2 -16.31 45.65 6.28
N LEU A 3 -17.08 45.44 7.36
CA LEU A 3 -17.00 44.22 8.17
C LEU A 3 -17.37 42.93 7.39
N GLY A 4 -18.24 43.01 6.39
CA GLY A 4 -18.74 41.81 5.69
C GLY A 4 -17.71 41.13 4.76
N ILE A 5 -16.77 41.89 4.20
CA ILE A 5 -15.81 41.36 3.21
C ILE A 5 -14.65 40.65 3.91
N THR A 6 -14.20 41.16 5.07
CA THR A 6 -13.13 40.56 5.86
C THR A 6 -13.55 39.23 6.51
N GLU A 7 -14.79 39.13 6.99
CA GLU A 7 -15.33 37.90 7.57
C GLU A 7 -15.51 36.80 6.49
N LEU A 8 -16.03 37.16 5.31
CA LEU A 8 -16.21 36.23 4.20
C LEU A 8 -14.86 35.70 3.67
N GLY A 9 -13.86 36.57 3.57
CA GLY A 9 -12.50 36.19 3.17
C GLY A 9 -11.84 35.22 4.15
N PHE A 10 -12.07 35.41 5.45
CA PHE A 10 -11.53 34.55 6.50
C PHE A 10 -12.16 33.16 6.47
N VAL A 11 -13.50 33.07 6.35
CA VAL A 11 -14.21 31.80 6.24
C VAL A 11 -13.80 31.04 4.98
N CYS A 12 -13.74 31.73 3.83
CA CYS A 12 -13.32 31.11 2.56
C CYS A 12 -11.86 30.62 2.63
N GLY A 13 -10.99 31.39 3.29
CA GLY A 13 -9.60 30.99 3.55
C GLY A 13 -9.47 29.75 4.42
N ILE A 14 -10.24 29.66 5.52
CA ILE A 14 -10.24 28.48 6.41
C ILE A 14 -10.76 27.25 5.67
N VAL A 15 -11.86 27.38 4.94
CA VAL A 15 -12.44 26.27 4.16
C VAL A 15 -11.43 25.78 3.11
N GLY A 16 -10.78 26.70 2.39
CA GLY A 16 -9.73 26.36 1.43
C GLY A 16 -8.54 25.64 2.09
N LEU A 17 -8.12 26.09 3.27
CA LEU A 17 -7.01 25.49 4.01
C LEU A 17 -7.36 24.08 4.52
N LEU A 18 -8.58 23.87 5.01
CA LEU A 18 -9.07 22.55 5.41
C LEU A 18 -9.17 21.57 4.23
N LEU A 19 -9.59 22.04 3.06
CA LEU A 19 -9.62 21.23 1.84
C LEU A 19 -8.21 20.82 1.39
N LEU A 20 -7.24 21.74 1.42
CA LEU A 20 -5.86 21.41 1.10
C LEU A 20 -5.24 20.45 2.12
N PHE A 21 -5.55 20.64 3.40
CA PHE A 21 -5.06 19.76 4.47
C PHE A 21 -5.60 18.33 4.34
N THR A 22 -6.91 18.18 4.10
CA THR A 22 -7.53 16.86 3.88
C THR A 22 -7.02 16.18 2.61
N ALA A 23 -6.79 16.94 1.51
CA ALA A 23 -6.19 16.43 0.29
C ALA A 23 -4.72 15.97 0.50
N MET A 24 -3.97 16.70 1.32
CA MET A 24 -2.58 16.34 1.64
C MET A 24 -2.51 15.07 2.50
N LEU A 25 -3.36 14.96 3.51
CA LEU A 25 -3.46 13.75 4.34
C LEU A 25 -3.94 12.54 3.53
N SER A 26 -4.93 12.70 2.65
CA SER A 26 -5.41 11.61 1.80
C SER A 26 -4.35 11.16 0.77
N GLY A 27 -3.59 12.09 0.18
CA GLY A 27 -2.50 11.76 -0.73
C GLY A 27 -1.37 10.94 -0.07
N ILE A 28 -1.02 11.26 1.18
CA ILE A 28 -0.04 10.50 1.97
C ILE A 28 -0.61 9.14 2.36
N GLY A 29 -1.85 9.08 2.85
CA GLY A 29 -2.53 7.83 3.21
C GLY A 29 -2.68 6.87 2.04
N LEU A 30 -3.07 7.36 0.87
CA LEU A 30 -3.19 6.57 -0.36
C LEU A 30 -1.85 6.02 -0.85
N ARG A 31 -0.75 6.78 -0.70
CA ARG A 31 0.60 6.26 -0.98
C ARG A 31 1.01 5.16 -0.03
N PHE A 32 0.61 5.25 1.24
CA PHE A 32 0.90 4.23 2.24
C PHE A 32 0.10 2.95 1.99
N LEU A 33 -1.19 3.07 1.67
CA LEU A 33 -2.05 1.93 1.29
C LEU A 33 -1.54 1.23 0.02
N ARG A 34 -1.14 1.98 -1.01
CA ARG A 34 -0.55 1.40 -2.23
C ARG A 34 0.80 0.73 -1.99
N ARG A 35 1.56 1.15 -0.98
CA ARG A 35 2.79 0.44 -0.56
C ARG A 35 2.48 -0.84 0.21
N GLN A 36 1.31 -0.96 0.82
CA GLN A 36 0.93 -2.11 1.63
C GLN A 36 0.65 -3.38 0.80
N GLU A 37 0.28 -3.24 -0.48
CA GLU A 37 0.16 -4.39 -1.41
C GLU A 37 1.51 -5.04 -1.74
N ASN A 38 2.63 -4.37 -1.44
CA ASN A 38 3.98 -4.92 -1.57
C ASN A 38 4.60 -5.31 -0.22
N LEU A 39 3.81 -5.44 0.85
CA LEU A 39 4.27 -6.27 1.96
C LEU A 39 4.50 -7.67 1.38
N PRO A 40 5.72 -8.24 1.49
CA PRO A 40 5.91 -9.63 1.18
C PRO A 40 4.93 -10.37 2.08
N GLN A 41 3.84 -10.87 1.50
CA GLN A 41 3.00 -11.82 2.21
C GLN A 41 3.96 -12.86 2.80
N PRO A 42 3.74 -13.35 4.03
CA PRO A 42 4.47 -14.50 4.52
C PRO A 42 4.28 -15.58 3.46
N GLN A 43 5.31 -15.77 2.61
CA GLN A 43 5.21 -16.69 1.49
C GLN A 43 5.16 -18.05 2.16
N ASP A 44 3.98 -18.64 2.11
CA ASP A 44 3.78 -20.02 2.46
C ASP A 44 4.92 -20.84 1.85
N PRO A 45 5.64 -21.69 2.61
CA PRO A 45 6.80 -22.42 2.10
C PRO A 45 6.57 -23.11 0.75
N HIS A 46 5.33 -23.56 0.47
CA HIS A 46 4.94 -24.08 -0.83
C HIS A 46 5.03 -23.06 -1.97
N GLN A 47 4.70 -21.78 -1.74
CA GLN A 47 4.86 -20.72 -2.72
C GLN A 47 6.33 -20.46 -3.05
N ILE A 48 7.22 -20.52 -2.05
CA ILE A 48 8.66 -20.38 -2.27
C ILE A 48 9.19 -21.53 -3.12
N LEU A 49 8.78 -22.77 -2.84
CA LEU A 49 9.15 -23.93 -3.65
C LEU A 49 8.64 -23.81 -5.10
N LYS A 50 7.39 -23.37 -5.28
CA LYS A 50 6.80 -23.17 -6.61
C LYS A 50 7.56 -22.11 -7.42
N LEU A 51 7.96 -21.01 -6.77
CA LEU A 51 8.73 -19.94 -7.40
C LEU A 51 10.11 -20.45 -7.86
N ARG A 52 10.81 -21.19 -6.99
CA ARG A 52 12.13 -21.76 -7.30
C ARG A 52 12.06 -22.79 -8.42
N TYR A 53 11.04 -23.64 -8.42
CA TYR A 53 10.81 -24.58 -9.51
C TYR A 53 10.53 -23.87 -10.84
N ALA A 54 9.68 -22.82 -10.83
CA ALA A 54 9.37 -22.03 -12.03
C ALA A 54 10.59 -21.29 -12.59
N ARG A 55 11.53 -20.88 -11.73
CA ARG A 55 12.81 -20.29 -12.13
C ARG A 55 13.85 -21.31 -12.59
N GLY A 56 13.59 -22.61 -12.40
CA GLY A 56 14.55 -23.67 -12.68
C GLY A 56 15.69 -23.78 -11.66
N GLU A 57 15.54 -23.17 -10.48
CA GLU A 57 16.53 -23.26 -9.39
C GLU A 57 16.50 -24.63 -8.69
N ILE A 58 15.39 -25.36 -8.81
CA ILE A 58 15.23 -26.73 -8.30
C ILE A 58 14.59 -27.62 -9.37
N THR A 59 14.94 -28.89 -9.33
CA THR A 59 14.36 -29.92 -10.21
C THR A 59 12.96 -30.34 -9.73
N ARG A 60 12.24 -31.06 -10.59
CA ARG A 60 10.93 -31.63 -10.23
C ARG A 60 11.02 -32.60 -9.05
N GLN A 61 12.07 -33.41 -8.98
CA GLN A 61 12.27 -34.36 -7.87
C GLN A 61 12.48 -33.65 -6.54
N GLU A 62 13.31 -32.60 -6.52
CA GLU A 62 13.55 -31.78 -5.33
C GLU A 62 12.28 -31.05 -4.89
N PHE A 63 11.50 -30.51 -5.84
CA PHE A 63 10.22 -29.87 -5.55
C PHE A 63 9.22 -30.84 -4.89
N GLU A 64 9.07 -32.04 -5.44
CA GLU A 64 8.16 -33.06 -4.90
C GLU A 64 8.60 -33.57 -3.53
N GLN A 65 9.91 -33.74 -3.30
CA GLN A 65 10.44 -34.13 -2.01
C GLN A 65 10.18 -33.05 -0.94
N MET A 66 10.59 -31.81 -1.21
CA MET A 66 10.41 -30.70 -0.26
C MET A 66 8.94 -30.38 0.01
N THR A 67 8.05 -30.61 -0.97
CA THR A 67 6.60 -30.46 -0.77
C THR A 67 6.04 -31.51 0.19
N ARG A 68 6.54 -32.75 0.15
CA ARG A 68 6.17 -33.80 1.11
C ARG A 68 6.74 -33.54 2.51
N ASP A 69 7.90 -32.92 2.60
CA ASP A 69 8.51 -32.59 3.90
C ASP A 69 7.78 -31.44 4.62
N LEU A 70 7.02 -30.63 3.88
CA LEU A 70 6.24 -29.49 4.39
C LEU A 70 4.81 -29.85 4.79
N SER A 71 4.33 -31.06 4.48
CA SER A 71 3.00 -31.56 4.86
C SER A 71 3.02 -32.24 6.23
#